data_AF-A0A7L2I2M8-F1
#
_entry.id   AF-A0A7L2I2M8-F1
#
_cell.length_a   1.000
_cell.length_b   1.000
_cell.length_c   1.000
_cell.angle_alpha   90.00
_cell.angle_beta   90.00
_cell.angle_gamma   90.00
#
_symmetry.space_group_name_H-M   'P 1'
#
loop_
_entity.id
_entity.type
_entity.pdbx_description
1 polymer ?
#
loop_
_entity_poly.entity_id
_entity_poly.type
_entity_poly.pdbx_seq_one_letter_code
_entity_poly.pdbx_strand_id
1 'polypeptide(L)' 'GFKTCVLANNWVDDSAGRLFTATLVNLLHRHFDLVIESCRLGARKPDPEIYAYALDALRAKPQE' A
#
# COMPACT_ATOMS: atom_id res chain seq x y z
N GLY A 1 13.70 13.36 7.42
CA GLY A 1 13.25 12.87 6.10
C GLY A 1 11.74 12.72 6.12
N PHE A 2 11.09 12.64 4.95
CA PHE A 2 9.66 12.35 4.86
C PHE A 2 9.42 10.85 5.06
N LYS A 3 8.32 10.49 5.73
CA LYS A 3 7.80 9.13 5.65
C LYS A 3 7.06 8.97 4.32
N THR A 4 7.33 7.87 3.63
CA THR A 4 6.84 7.61 2.28
C THR A 4 5.96 6.36 2.29
N CYS A 5 4.81 6.44 1.62
CA CYS A 5 3.85 5.34 1.57
C CYS A 5 3.32 5.13 0.15
N VAL A 6 3.25 3.87 -0.27
CA VAL A 6 2.47 3.46 -1.45
C VAL A 6 1.10 2.99 -0.99
N LEU A 7 0.04 3.68 -1.42
CA LEU A 7 -1.34 3.29 -1.17
C LEU A 7 -1.99 2.81 -2.47
N ALA A 8 -2.09 1.49 -2.68
CA ALA A 8 -2.49 0.91 -3.97
C ALA A 8 -3.82 0.16 -3.88
N ASN A 9 -4.72 0.45 -4.84
CA ASN A 9 -5.82 -0.45 -5.14
C ASN A 9 -5.27 -1.57 -6.05
N ASN A 10 -4.96 -2.72 -5.48
CA ASN A 10 -4.35 -3.85 -6.18
C ASN A 10 -5.15 -5.15 -5.97
N TRP A 11 -4.70 -6.22 -6.65
CA TRP A 11 -5.27 -7.56 -6.57
C TRP A 11 -4.19 -8.58 -6.18
N VAL A 12 -4.61 -9.75 -5.71
CA VAL A 12 -3.71 -10.90 -5.60
C VAL A 12 -3.51 -11.46 -7.01
N ASP A 13 -2.29 -11.37 -7.52
CA ASP A 13 -1.95 -11.90 -8.85
C ASP A 13 -1.66 -13.40 -8.75
N ASP A 14 -2.62 -14.21 -9.19
CA ASP A 14 -2.54 -15.67 -9.29
C ASP A 14 -2.21 -16.16 -10.72
N SER A 15 -1.92 -15.23 -11.63
CA SER A 15 -1.61 -15.53 -13.03
C SER A 15 -0.18 -16.06 -13.24
N ALA A 16 0.13 -16.44 -14.49
CA ALA A 16 1.50 -16.75 -14.90
C ALA A 16 2.48 -15.57 -14.72
N GLY A 17 1.96 -14.34 -14.63
CA GLY A 17 2.74 -13.10 -14.41
C GLY A 17 3.10 -12.83 -12.95
N ARG A 18 2.62 -13.63 -11.99
CA ARG A 18 2.77 -13.35 -10.54
C ARG A 18 4.18 -13.04 -10.07
N LEU A 19 5.21 -13.62 -10.70
CA LEU A 19 6.61 -13.38 -10.33
C LEU A 19 7.02 -11.93 -10.59
N PHE A 20 6.54 -11.33 -11.68
CA PHE A 20 6.78 -9.93 -11.99
C PHE A 20 6.12 -9.02 -10.94
N THR A 21 4.85 -9.26 -10.64
CA THR A 21 4.09 -8.50 -9.65
C THR A 21 4.73 -8.61 -8.26
N ALA A 22 5.13 -9.81 -7.84
CA ALA A 22 5.84 -10.02 -6.58
C ALA A 22 7.19 -9.28 -6.53
N THR A 23 7.93 -9.25 -7.64
CA THR A 23 9.21 -8.54 -7.75
C THR A 23 9.01 -7.03 -7.61
N LEU A 24 7.99 -6.48 -8.26
CA LEU A 24 7.63 -5.06 -8.15
C LEU A 24 7.24 -4.70 -6.72
N VAL A 25 6.34 -5.46 -6.10
CA VAL A 25 5.90 -5.22 -4.71
C VAL A 25 7.09 -5.31 -3.74
N ASN A 26 7.98 -6.28 -3.93
CA ASN A 26 9.20 -6.38 -3.13
C ASN A 26 10.11 -5.15 -3.31
N LEU A 27 10.27 -4.66 -4.54
CA LEU A 27 11.02 -3.43 -4.80
C LEU A 27 10.40 -2.22 -4.07
N LEU A 28 9.07 -2.09 -4.08
CA LEU A 28 8.38 -1.02 -3.35
C LEU A 28 8.63 -1.12 -1.84
N HIS A 29 8.51 -2.31 -1.25
CA HIS A 29 8.79 -2.52 0.17
C HIS A 29 10.24 -2.19 0.58
N ARG A 30 11.20 -2.18 -0.37
CA ARG A 30 12.60 -1.80 -0.10
C ARG A 30 12.84 -0.29 -0.14
N HIS A 31 11.98 0.47 -0.82
CA HIS A 31 12.19 1.90 -1.06
C HIS A 31 11.21 2.81 -0.32
N PHE A 32 10.09 2.29 0.15
CA PHE A 32 9.06 3.03 0.88
C PHE A 32 8.97 2.53 2.31
N ASP A 33 8.69 3.46 3.24
CA ASP A 33 8.50 3.12 4.65
C ASP A 33 7.26 2.25 4.87
N LEU A 34 6.27 2.39 3.98
CA LEU A 34 5.01 1.65 4.03
C LEU A 34 4.47 1.34 2.64
N VAL A 35 3.91 0.14 2.48
CA VAL A 35 3.16 -0.27 1.28
C VAL A 35 1.85 -0.89 1.76
N ILE A 36 0.73 -0.27 1.38
CA ILE A 36 -0.62 -0.72 1.72
C ILE A 36 -1.29 -1.22 0.45
N GLU A 37 -1.70 -2.48 0.51
CA GLU A 37 -2.31 -3.22 -0.57
C GLU A 37 -3.79 -3.43 -0.25
N SER A 38 -4.71 -2.90 -1.06
CA SER A 38 -6.16 -3.04 -0.82
C SER A 38 -6.59 -4.50 -0.74
N CYS A 39 -5.96 -5.39 -1.52
CA CYS A 39 -6.29 -6.82 -1.52
C CYS A 39 -5.96 -7.52 -0.20
N ARG A 40 -5.06 -6.94 0.62
CA ARG A 40 -4.69 -7.46 1.93
C ARG A 40 -5.45 -6.77 3.06
N LEU A 41 -5.75 -5.48 2.91
CA LEU A 41 -6.46 -4.69 3.91
C LEU A 41 -7.97 -4.96 3.93
N GLY A 42 -8.57 -5.30 2.79
CA GLY A 42 -10.03 -5.46 2.67
C GLY A 42 -10.79 -4.15 2.44
N ALA A 43 -10.13 -3.00 2.56
CA ALA A 43 -10.62 -1.69 2.15
C ALA A 43 -9.89 -1.21 0.88
N ARG A 44 -10.54 -0.39 0.05
CA ARG A 44 -9.96 0.17 -1.18
C ARG A 44 -10.37 1.64 -1.35
N LYS A 45 -9.55 2.45 -2.00
CA LYS A 45 -9.94 3.81 -2.35
C LYS A 45 -11.19 3.77 -3.26
N PRO A 46 -12.19 4.63 -3.05
CA PRO A 46 -12.20 5.81 -2.17
C PRO A 46 -12.82 5.58 -0.78
N ASP A 47 -12.90 4.34 -0.27
CA ASP A 47 -13.40 4.06 1.08
C ASP A 47 -12.60 4.85 2.13
N PRO A 48 -13.24 5.63 3.03
CA PRO A 48 -12.54 6.40 4.07
C PRO A 48 -11.63 5.55 4.97
N GLU A 49 -11.95 4.28 5.19
CA GLU A 49 -11.20 3.41 6.10
C GLU A 49 -9.75 3.21 5.66
N ILE A 50 -9.48 3.12 4.35
CA ILE A 50 -8.12 2.95 3.84
C ILE A 50 -7.24 4.17 4.11
N TYR A 51 -7.83 5.37 4.15
CA TYR A 51 -7.10 6.61 4.47
C TYR A 51 -6.84 6.71 5.97
N ALA A 52 -7.83 6.37 6.79
CA ALA A 52 -7.67 6.32 8.25
C ALA A 52 -6.57 5.32 8.67
N TYR A 53 -6.57 4.13 8.07
CA TYR A 53 -5.53 3.13 8.28
C TYR A 53 -4.14 3.63 7.85
N ALA A 54 -4.04 4.30 6.70
CA ALA A 54 -2.76 4.84 6.23
C ALA A 54 -2.20 5.92 7.17
N LEU A 55 -3.04 6.82 7.67
CA LEU A 55 -2.65 7.87 8.62
C LEU A 55 -2.20 7.29 9.96
N ASP A 56 -2.91 6.29 10.49
CA ASP A 56 -2.54 5.60 11.72
C ASP A 56 -1.18 4.88 11.58
N ALA A 57 -1.01 4.11 10.49
CA ALA A 57 0.24 3.39 10.22
C ALA A 57 1.45 4.34 10.01
N LEU A 58 1.23 5.48 9.33
CA LEU A 58 2.24 6.53 9.17
C LEU A 58 2.49 7.32 10.45
N ARG A 59 1.59 7.26 11.43
CA ARG A 59 1.53 8.13 12.62
C ARG A 59 1.56 9.60 12.21
N ALA A 60 0.72 9.97 11.25
CA ALA A 60 0.65 11.30 10.67
C ALA A 60 -0.77 11.87 10.75
N LYS A 61 -0.88 13.20 10.77
CA LYS A 61 -2.15 13.92 10.63
C LYS A 61 -2.47 14.13 9.14
N PRO A 62 -3.75 14.29 8.76
CA PRO A 62 -4.13 14.53 7.36
C PRO A 62 -3.51 15.78 6.71
N GLN A 63 -3.08 16.76 7.50
CA GLN A 63 -2.53 18.03 7.03
C GLN A 63 -0.99 18.04 6.89
N GLU A 64 -0.33 16.96 7.30
CA GLU A 64 1.12 16.74 7.14
C GLU A 64 1.42 16.04 5.81
#